data_AF-A0A1B8CLC4-F1
#
_entry.id   AF-A0A1B8CLC4-F1
#
_cell.length_a   1.000
_cell.length_b   1.000
_cell.length_c   1.000
_cell.angle_alpha   90.00
_cell.angle_beta   90.00
_cell.angle_gamma   90.00
#
_symmetry.space_group_name_H-M   'P 1'
#
loop_
_entity.id
_entity.type
_entity.pdbx_description
1 polymer ?
#
loop_
_entity_poly.entity_id
_entity_poly.type
_entity_poly.pdbx_seq_one_letter_code
_entity_poly.pdbx_strand_id
1 'polypeptide(L)'
;MASELAVYEAAIVAGTPLPVPTRFPFRPITLEHRQQLLANGREYRQKSTMDYVEYLRRAVPQGNESLARLRERNSRSLQGLLLMTRKELDVADCVNAAARSTTLPWRTMGKSTVTKEPVTGLA
;
A
#
# COMPACT_ATOMS: atom_id res chain seq x y z
N MET A 1 2.00 7.36 -19.79
CA MET A 1 1.73 8.82 -19.68
C MET A 1 3.00 9.62 -19.44
N ALA A 2 3.79 9.40 -18.38
CA ALA A 2 5.04 10.17 -18.18
C ALA A 2 6.07 9.95 -19.31
N SER A 3 6.33 8.69 -19.67
CA SER A 3 7.20 8.35 -20.81
C SER A 3 6.67 8.88 -22.14
N GLU A 4 5.35 8.95 -22.27
CA GLU A 4 4.70 9.43 -23.49
C GLU A 4 4.82 10.96 -23.61
N LEU A 5 4.60 11.70 -22.50
CA LEU A 5 4.85 13.13 -22.44
C LEU A 5 6.30 13.46 -22.81
N ALA A 6 7.27 12.67 -22.33
CA ALA A 6 8.69 12.86 -22.66
C ALA A 6 8.97 12.75 -24.17
N VAL A 7 8.31 11.81 -24.87
CA VAL A 7 8.43 11.68 -26.33
C VAL A 7 7.90 12.93 -27.03
N TYR A 8 6.74 13.44 -26.60
CA TYR A 8 6.16 14.65 -27.17
C TYR A 8 7.04 15.89 -26.92
N GLU A 9 7.53 16.08 -25.70
CA GLU A 9 8.42 17.21 -25.38
C GLU A 9 9.73 17.13 -26.16
N ALA A 10 10.31 15.95 -26.30
CA ALA A 10 11.50 15.75 -27.11
C ALA A 10 11.24 16.12 -28.58
N ALA A 11 10.10 15.72 -29.13
CA ALA A 11 9.73 16.05 -30.51
C ALA A 11 9.53 17.57 -30.71
N ILE A 12 8.91 18.25 -29.74
CA ILE A 12 8.73 19.72 -29.74
C ILE A 12 10.09 20.43 -29.69
N VAL A 13 10.97 20.02 -28.77
CA VAL A 13 12.30 20.63 -28.61
C VAL A 13 13.16 20.40 -29.85
N ALA A 14 13.09 19.22 -30.46
CA ALA A 14 13.83 18.89 -31.67
C ALA A 14 13.25 19.55 -32.95
N GLY A 15 12.08 20.20 -32.87
CA GLY A 15 11.37 20.74 -34.03
C GLY A 15 10.91 19.65 -35.01
N THR A 16 10.82 18.41 -34.54
CA THR A 16 10.42 17.25 -35.36
C THR A 16 8.90 17.09 -35.38
N PRO A 17 8.33 16.42 -36.40
CA PRO A 17 6.91 16.14 -36.44
C PRO A 17 6.41 15.43 -35.17
N LEU A 18 5.28 15.89 -34.63
CA LEU A 18 4.71 15.28 -33.43
C LEU A 18 4.18 13.89 -33.74
N PRO A 19 4.41 12.90 -32.86
CA PRO A 19 3.86 11.57 -33.04
C PRO A 19 2.33 11.59 -32.93
N VAL A 20 1.68 10.73 -33.69
CA VAL A 20 0.21 10.64 -33.71
C VAL A 20 -0.31 10.15 -32.36
N PRO A 21 -1.25 10.86 -31.72
CA PRO A 21 -1.87 10.41 -30.49
C PRO A 21 -2.57 9.06 -30.65
N THR A 22 -2.39 8.17 -29.69
CA THR A 22 -3.04 6.84 -29.69
C THR A 22 -4.34 6.83 -28.89
N ARG A 23 -4.55 7.83 -28.02
CA ARG A 23 -5.65 7.88 -27.06
C ARG A 23 -6.88 8.64 -27.58
N PHE A 24 -8.06 8.06 -27.46
CA PHE A 24 -9.33 8.76 -27.71
C PHE A 24 -9.55 9.86 -26.64
N PRO A 25 -10.03 11.07 -26.97
CA PRO A 25 -10.51 11.57 -28.28
C PRO A 25 -9.43 12.35 -29.08
N PHE A 26 -8.15 12.12 -28.80
CA PHE A 26 -7.05 12.80 -29.47
C PHE A 26 -6.55 12.05 -30.71
N ARG A 27 -6.76 10.73 -30.73
CA ARG A 27 -6.43 9.86 -31.85
C ARG A 27 -7.30 10.22 -33.07
N PRO A 28 -6.71 10.33 -34.29
CA PRO A 28 -7.48 10.44 -35.51
C PRO A 28 -8.41 9.23 -35.71
N ILE A 29 -9.67 9.49 -36.10
CA ILE A 29 -10.64 8.43 -36.41
C ILE A 29 -11.00 8.46 -37.90
N THR A 30 -11.38 7.29 -38.43
CA THR A 30 -11.86 7.19 -39.81
C THR A 30 -13.25 7.81 -39.96
N LEU A 31 -13.61 8.15 -41.19
CA LEU A 31 -14.94 8.70 -41.51
C LEU A 31 -16.06 7.74 -41.10
N GLU A 32 -15.90 6.45 -41.37
CA GLU A 32 -16.87 5.41 -40.98
C GLU A 32 -17.08 5.38 -39.47
N HIS A 33 -16.00 5.45 -38.69
CA HIS A 33 -16.08 5.45 -37.24
C HIS A 33 -16.76 6.72 -36.71
N ARG A 34 -16.53 7.86 -37.37
CA ARG A 34 -17.23 9.12 -37.08
C ARG A 34 -18.74 9.00 -37.35
N GLN A 35 -19.12 8.40 -38.48
CA GLN A 35 -20.52 8.16 -38.82
C GLN A 35 -21.21 7.21 -37.83
N GLN A 36 -20.52 6.16 -37.40
CA GLN A 36 -21.02 5.25 -36.35
C GLN A 36 -21.24 5.99 -35.02
N LEU A 37 -20.31 6.85 -34.60
CA LEU A 37 -20.48 7.66 -33.40
C LEU A 37 -21.68 8.59 -33.53
N LEU A 38 -21.84 9.26 -34.67
CA LEU A 38 -22.99 10.13 -34.95
C LEU A 38 -24.32 9.37 -34.94
N ALA A 39 -24.37 8.17 -35.54
CA ALA A 39 -25.55 7.30 -35.51
C ALA A 39 -25.94 6.89 -34.08
N ASN A 40 -24.96 6.75 -33.19
CA ASN A 40 -25.15 6.49 -31.77
C ASN A 40 -25.43 7.76 -30.94
N GLY A 41 -25.74 8.88 -31.58
CA GLY A 41 -26.02 10.17 -30.93
C GLY A 41 -24.80 10.83 -30.29
N ARG A 42 -23.58 10.41 -30.65
CA ARG A 42 -22.33 10.97 -30.11
C ARG A 42 -21.63 11.80 -31.18
N GLU A 43 -21.60 13.12 -30.97
CA GLU A 43 -20.79 14.01 -31.81
C GLU A 43 -19.30 13.85 -31.46
N TYR A 44 -18.49 13.48 -32.46
CA TYR A 44 -17.04 13.46 -32.31
C TYR A 44 -16.43 14.80 -32.73
N ARG A 45 -15.86 15.52 -31.76
CA ARG A 45 -14.96 16.64 -32.01
C ARG A 45 -13.53 16.18 -31.84
N GLN A 46 -12.81 16.12 -32.96
CA GLN A 46 -11.40 15.76 -32.96
C GLN A 46 -10.60 16.83 -32.22
N LYS A 47 -9.86 16.40 -31.19
CA LYS A 47 -8.90 17.27 -30.50
C LYS A 47 -7.56 17.26 -31.21
N SER A 48 -6.84 18.37 -31.11
CA SER A 48 -5.51 18.49 -31.72
C SER A 48 -4.48 17.65 -30.98
N THR A 49 -3.36 17.33 -31.63
CA THR A 49 -2.21 16.71 -30.96
C THR A 49 -1.66 17.62 -29.84
N MET A 50 -1.74 18.94 -29.99
CA MET A 50 -1.31 19.87 -28.94
C MET A 50 -2.23 19.82 -27.72
N ASP A 51 -3.54 19.66 -27.91
CA ASP A 51 -4.48 19.46 -26.81
C ASP A 51 -4.14 18.19 -26.01
N TYR A 52 -3.59 17.17 -26.70
CA TYR A 52 -3.12 15.95 -26.07
C TYR A 52 -1.85 16.18 -25.23
N VAL A 53 -0.90 16.96 -25.73
CA VAL A 53 0.30 17.35 -24.98
C VAL A 53 -0.10 18.14 -23.73
N GLU A 54 -1.01 19.11 -23.84
CA GLU A 54 -1.52 19.85 -22.69
C GLU A 54 -2.24 18.95 -21.68
N TYR A 55 -3.03 18.00 -22.17
CA TYR A 55 -3.65 16.99 -21.32
C TYR A 55 -2.60 16.18 -20.56
N LEU A 56 -1.56 15.71 -21.24
CA LEU A 56 -0.46 14.94 -20.62
C LEU A 56 0.30 15.77 -19.58
N ARG A 57 0.58 17.05 -19.86
CA ARG A 57 1.22 17.99 -18.92
C ARG A 57 0.44 18.13 -17.61
N ARG A 58 -0.89 18.05 -17.65
CA ARG A 58 -1.74 18.09 -16.45
C ARG A 58 -1.89 16.72 -15.80
N ALA A 59 -2.07 15.67 -16.60
CA ALA A 59 -2.37 14.33 -16.12
C ALA A 59 -1.17 13.65 -15.44
N VAL A 60 0.06 13.89 -15.92
CA VAL A 60 1.27 13.26 -15.37
C VAL A 60 1.53 13.69 -13.92
N PRO A 61 1.57 14.99 -13.57
CA PRO A 61 1.72 15.42 -12.18
C PRO A 61 0.61 14.90 -11.27
N GLN A 62 -0.65 14.99 -11.71
CA GLN A 62 -1.80 14.52 -10.93
C GLN A 62 -1.75 13.01 -10.66
N GLY A 63 -1.35 12.23 -11.68
CA GLY A 63 -1.17 10.79 -11.55
C GLY A 63 -0.07 10.44 -10.54
N ASN A 64 1.08 11.14 -10.62
CA ASN A 64 2.19 10.94 -9.69
C ASN A 64 1.79 11.29 -8.25
N GLU A 65 1.08 12.40 -8.06
CA GLU A 65 0.57 12.81 -6.76
C GLU A 65 -0.41 11.78 -6.19
N SER A 66 -1.33 11.28 -7.02
CA SER A 66 -2.28 10.24 -6.62
C SER A 66 -1.58 8.95 -6.22
N LEU A 67 -0.56 8.53 -6.97
CA LEU A 67 0.27 7.36 -6.64
C LEU A 67 1.06 7.56 -5.35
N ALA A 68 1.62 8.75 -5.12
CA ALA A 68 2.33 9.07 -3.89
C ALA A 68 1.40 8.99 -2.67
N ARG A 69 0.20 9.58 -2.75
CA ARG A 69 -0.82 9.49 -1.71
C ARG A 69 -1.25 8.04 -1.45
N LEU A 70 -1.42 7.24 -2.49
CA LEU A 70 -1.77 5.82 -2.36
C LEU A 70 -0.65 5.04 -1.66
N ARG A 71 0.61 5.27 -2.05
CA ARG A 71 1.77 4.64 -1.43
C ARG A 71 1.87 5.00 0.05
N GLU A 72 1.65 6.26 0.39
CA GLU A 72 1.65 6.72 1.79
C GLU A 72 0.55 6.02 2.61
N ARG A 73 -0.68 5.99 2.11
CA ARG A 73 -1.80 5.30 2.78
C ARG A 73 -1.49 3.83 2.99
N ASN A 74 -1.02 3.14 1.96
CA ASN A 74 -0.66 1.72 2.06
C ASN A 74 0.45 1.50 3.09
N SER A 75 1.46 2.37 3.12
CA SER A 75 2.57 2.27 4.08
C SER A 75 2.07 2.44 5.51
N ARG A 76 1.20 3.42 5.78
CA ARG A 76 0.59 3.63 7.10
C ARG A 76 -0.26 2.44 7.53
N SER A 77 -1.09 1.90 6.62
CA SER A 77 -1.91 0.73 6.91
C SER A 77 -1.06 -0.50 7.25
N LEU A 78 0.00 -0.76 6.48
CA LEU A 78 0.92 -1.87 6.75
C LEU A 78 1.67 -1.70 8.07
N GLN A 79 2.12 -0.49 8.40
CA GLN A 79 2.73 -0.20 9.70
C GLN A 79 1.77 -0.47 10.85
N GLY A 80 0.51 -0.06 10.73
CA GLY A 80 -0.53 -0.36 11.71
C GLY A 80 -0.74 -1.87 11.91
N LEU A 81 -0.82 -2.63 10.81
CA LEU A 81 -0.96 -4.09 10.86
C LEU A 81 0.26 -4.77 11.48
N LEU A 82 1.48 -4.33 11.13
CA LEU A 82 2.71 -4.85 11.72
C LEU A 82 2.76 -4.63 13.24
N LEU A 83 2.29 -3.46 13.71
CA LEU A 83 2.22 -3.18 15.14
C LEU A 83 1.19 -4.07 15.86
N MET A 84 0.03 -4.32 15.25
CA MET A 84 -0.97 -5.21 15.84
C MET A 84 -0.49 -6.66 15.90
N THR A 85 0.01 -7.19 14.79
CA THR A 85 0.56 -8.55 14.71
C THR A 85 1.72 -8.75 15.69
N ARG A 86 2.56 -7.72 15.90
CA ARG A 86 3.61 -7.79 16.91
C ARG A 86 3.07 -7.91 18.33
N LYS A 87 2.06 -7.11 18.68
CA LYS A 87 1.40 -7.19 20.00
C LYS A 87 0.75 -8.56 20.22
N GLU A 88 0.05 -9.08 19.21
CA GLU A 88 -0.56 -10.40 19.29
C GLU A 88 0.49 -11.51 19.50
N LEU A 89 1.64 -11.41 18.82
CA LEU A 89 2.75 -12.33 19.02
C LEU A 89 3.34 -12.22 20.44
N ASP A 90 3.59 -11.00 20.93
CA ASP A 90 4.12 -10.79 22.27
C ASP A 90 3.15 -11.34 23.34
N VAL A 91 1.84 -11.20 23.14
CA VAL A 91 0.81 -11.79 24.02
C VAL A 91 0.84 -13.31 23.98
N ALA A 92 0.92 -13.90 22.78
CA ALA A 92 1.00 -15.36 22.62
C ALA A 92 2.25 -15.93 23.30
N ASP A 93 3.40 -15.25 23.17
CA ASP A 93 4.65 -15.62 23.84
C ASP A 93 4.53 -15.55 25.36
N CYS A 94 3.89 -14.50 25.90
CA CYS A 94 3.61 -14.39 27.34
C CYS A 94 2.74 -15.54 27.85
N VAL A 95 1.67 -15.88 27.13
CA VAL A 95 0.77 -16.99 27.49
C VAL A 95 1.52 -18.32 27.47
N ASN A 96 2.34 -18.56 26.44
CA ASN A 96 3.16 -19.76 26.31
C ASN A 96 4.18 -19.88 27.45
N ALA A 97 4.85 -18.77 27.81
CA ALA A 97 5.78 -18.72 28.94
C ALA A 97 5.07 -19.01 30.28
N ALA A 98 3.88 -18.43 30.50
CA ALA A 98 3.11 -18.66 31.71
C ALA A 98 2.68 -20.13 31.84
N ALA A 99 2.20 -20.74 30.75
CA ALA A 99 1.84 -22.15 30.71
C ALA A 99 3.02 -23.09 31.02
N ARG A 100 4.22 -22.76 30.54
CA ARG A 100 5.47 -23.50 30.86
C ARG A 100 5.90 -23.32 32.33
N SER A 101 5.66 -22.15 32.91
CA SER A 101 5.98 -21.89 34.32
C SER A 101 5.04 -22.65 35.26
N THR A 102 3.74 -22.68 34.96
CA THR A 102 2.75 -23.43 35.77
C THR A 102 2.85 -24.95 35.63
N THR A 103 3.51 -25.45 34.58
CA THR A 103 3.79 -26.88 34.42
C THR A 103 5.07 -27.35 35.14
N LEU A 104 5.80 -26.47 35.82
CA LEU A 104 6.83 -26.89 36.77
C LEU A 104 6.16 -27.68 37.93
N PRO A 105 6.65 -28.88 38.25
CA PRO A 105 6.05 -29.67 39.32
C PRO A 105 6.22 -28.92 40.64
N TRP A 106 5.09 -28.62 41.29
CA TRP A 106 4.94 -28.02 42.64
C TRP A 106 5.66 -28.77 43.78
N ARG A 107 6.60 -29.68 43.48
CA ARG A 107 7.08 -30.72 44.39
C ARG A 107 8.43 -30.46 45.05
N THR A 108 8.85 -29.20 45.19
CA THR A 108 10.06 -28.85 45.97
C THR A 108 9.92 -27.53 46.73
N MET A 109 8.77 -27.25 47.36
CA MET A 109 8.77 -26.37 48.54
C MET A 109 9.01 -27.25 49.76
N GLY A 110 10.19 -27.07 50.36
CA GLY A 110 10.73 -27.91 51.41
C GLY A 110 9.76 -28.14 52.57
N LYS A 111 9.59 -29.41 52.94
CA LYS A 111 9.13 -29.79 54.27
C LYS A 111 10.19 -29.35 55.27
N SER A 112 10.03 -28.16 55.87
CA SER A 112 10.69 -27.86 57.13
C SER A 112 10.01 -28.70 58.21
N THR A 113 10.64 -29.81 58.55
CA THR A 113 10.33 -30.59 59.75
C THR A 113 10.62 -29.71 60.97
N VAL A 114 9.56 -29.16 61.58
CA VAL A 114 9.62 -28.58 62.92
C VAL A 114 9.82 -29.74 63.90
N THR A 115 11.08 -30.01 64.24
CA THR A 115 11.45 -30.89 65.33
C THR A 115 11.12 -30.16 66.63
N LYS A 116 10.06 -30.59 67.33
CA LYS A 116 9.82 -30.18 68.72
C LYS A 116 10.84 -30.91 69.60
N GLU A 117 11.76 -30.18 70.20
CA GLU A 117 12.49 -30.68 71.37
C GLU A 117 11.68 -30.41 72.65
N PRO A 118 11.59 -31.37 73.59
CA PRO A 118 11.05 -31.13 74.91
C PRO A 118 12.14 -30.56 75.83
N VAL A 119 11.88 -29.42 76.45
CA VAL A 119 12.71 -28.89 77.53
C VAL A 119 12.39 -29.64 78.81
N THR A 120 13.30 -30.49 79.24
CA THR A 120 13.36 -31.12 80.57
C THR A 120 14.31 -30.33 81.48
N GLY A 121 13.91 -30.14 82.74
CA GLY A 121 14.70 -29.58 83.85
C GLY A 121 13.94 -28.42 84.53
N LEU A 122 13.29 -28.52 85.69
CA LEU A 122 13.66 -29.09 87.00
C LEU A 122 14.95 -28.52 87.59
N ALA A 123 14.84 -27.37 88.25
CA ALA A 123 15.30 -27.11 89.62
C ALA A 123 14.65 -25.80 90.12
#